data_AF-A0AAX4JU61-F1
#
_entry.id   AF-A0AAX4JU61-F1
#
_cell.length_a   1.000
_cell.length_b   1.000
_cell.length_c   1.000
_cell.angle_alpha   90.00
_cell.angle_beta   90.00
_cell.angle_gamma   90.00
#
_symmetry.space_group_name_H-M   'P 1'
#
loop_
_entity.id
_entity.type
_entity.pdbx_description
1 polymer ?
#
loop_
_entity_poly.entity_id
_entity_poly.type
_entity_poly.pdbx_seq_one_letter_code
_entity_poly.pdbx_strand_id
1 'polypeptide(L)'
;MTPIIQSMIGAAASRPPTYPHNWRELVNGSLEEKFVSIALGTFDELIQPDFIPSVEHIQFLIYLIINPSTYSLPIQLPLNSLTKLLLLHQPTSLSQAIPFHPSTSKSTSSTTRSDENPIYLQWDYHRSELHKTIWKTMKQCLDDGIWALLWEKKKENSDKVSSSSALTFKGKRKRNQTYMDEGDESEDEEDRKNDRVVSEQGWILLEWLIGFWEKDRLERNKEDQGIECSSLFLKQLPKPFDRSAQLPRNDASLPLAVLKSAYNSTTQGTEAERRKSCAVKLLEPVVDVTLGHKPPFHPASLSSSLVYILRSMSIIDLQDITRRLGISRHWRTSSHILSLLIEDLAGVRNTKLEERRKFNKNKIDCKPQNHFEVVRELDRPTSKYLFEELLLLTPVALKDGRTQEEGNVIRMIIMKIELMKNAQRHPYKAESLQDVKSKVKDDILWWERLRNTWNVSLQHHQGSKSIEKRNRLGEVLTLYVNQYLM
;
A
#
# COMPACT_ATOMS: atom_id res chain seq x y z
N MET A 1 19.27 22.99 -35.84
CA MET A 1 19.17 21.66 -36.50
C MET A 1 18.75 20.67 -35.44
N THR A 2 17.45 20.36 -35.43
CA THR A 2 16.76 19.52 -34.45
C THR A 2 16.41 18.22 -35.18
N PRO A 3 16.87 17.03 -34.76
CA PRO A 3 16.40 15.82 -35.40
C PRO A 3 15.02 15.46 -34.85
N ILE A 4 14.13 15.36 -35.82
CA ILE A 4 12.78 14.79 -35.81
C ILE A 4 12.79 13.43 -35.09
N ILE A 5 12.19 13.37 -33.90
CA ILE A 5 11.69 12.12 -33.30
C ILE A 5 10.16 12.26 -33.29
N GLN A 6 9.57 12.13 -34.48
CA GLN A 6 8.13 12.26 -34.65
C GLN A 6 7.71 11.42 -35.85
N SER A 7 7.83 10.09 -35.74
CA SER A 7 7.32 9.14 -36.73
C SER A 7 7.41 7.70 -36.22
N MET A 8 6.66 7.32 -35.18
CA MET A 8 6.26 5.92 -34.89
C MET A 8 5.03 5.90 -33.96
N ILE A 9 3.94 6.54 -34.38
CA ILE A 9 2.63 6.39 -33.74
C ILE A 9 1.66 6.03 -34.86
N GLY A 10 1.27 4.75 -34.96
CA GLY A 10 0.36 4.34 -36.02
C GLY A 10 0.22 2.85 -36.29
N ALA A 11 0.16 2.00 -35.26
CA ALA A 11 -0.47 0.68 -35.33
C ALA A 11 -0.80 0.26 -33.90
N ALA A 12 -1.96 -0.34 -33.66
CA ALA A 12 -2.23 -1.00 -32.39
C ALA A 12 -1.11 -2.00 -32.15
N ALA A 13 -0.17 -1.67 -31.26
CA ALA A 13 1.11 -2.36 -31.17
C ALA A 13 0.84 -3.80 -30.74
N SER A 14 0.89 -4.73 -31.70
CA SER A 14 0.82 -6.15 -31.43
C SER A 14 1.87 -6.47 -30.38
N ARG A 15 1.46 -7.15 -29.30
CA ARG A 15 2.37 -7.59 -28.24
C ARG A 15 3.63 -8.18 -28.89
N PRO A 16 4.84 -7.69 -28.54
CA PRO A 16 6.06 -8.20 -29.16
C PRO A 16 6.14 -9.72 -29.02
N PRO A 17 6.64 -10.44 -30.03
CA PRO A 17 6.82 -11.88 -29.93
C PRO A 17 7.76 -12.23 -28.77
N THR A 18 7.55 -13.41 -28.19
CA THR A 18 8.51 -13.97 -27.25
C THR A 18 9.81 -14.34 -27.96
N TYR A 19 10.94 -14.40 -27.24
CA TYR A 19 12.23 -14.82 -27.78
C TYR A 19 12.11 -16.06 -28.70
N PRO A 20 12.74 -16.02 -29.89
CA PRO A 20 12.79 -17.17 -30.77
C PRO A 20 13.49 -18.34 -30.07
N HIS A 21 13.24 -19.56 -30.56
CA HIS A 21 13.71 -20.78 -29.91
C HIS A 21 15.22 -20.78 -29.65
N ASN A 22 16.03 -20.43 -30.64
CA ASN A 22 17.50 -20.35 -30.51
C ASN A 22 17.95 -19.41 -29.39
N TRP A 23 17.31 -18.26 -29.21
CA TRP A 23 17.64 -17.31 -28.13
C TRP A 23 17.27 -17.86 -26.76
N ARG A 24 16.11 -18.54 -26.67
CA ARG A 24 15.71 -19.20 -25.43
C ARG A 24 16.69 -20.29 -25.03
N GLU A 25 17.12 -21.11 -25.98
CA GLU A 25 18.08 -22.19 -25.73
C GLU A 25 19.49 -21.69 -25.39
N LEU A 26 19.92 -20.53 -25.89
CA LEU A 26 21.20 -19.92 -25.48
C LEU A 26 21.21 -19.58 -23.98
N VAL A 27 20.12 -18.98 -23.48
CA VAL A 27 19.97 -18.67 -22.06
C VAL A 27 19.75 -19.96 -21.26
N ASN A 28 18.85 -20.84 -21.70
CA ASN A 28 18.50 -22.06 -20.99
C ASN A 28 19.66 -23.05 -20.89
N GLY A 29 20.45 -23.23 -21.95
CA GLY A 29 21.66 -24.08 -21.90
C GLY A 29 22.63 -23.62 -20.81
N SER A 30 22.84 -22.30 -20.70
CA SER A 30 23.67 -21.73 -19.62
C SER A 30 23.06 -21.97 -18.22
N LEU A 31 21.73 -21.92 -18.08
CA LEU A 31 21.03 -22.22 -16.82
C LEU A 31 21.06 -23.71 -16.45
N GLU A 32 20.99 -24.60 -17.44
CA GLU A 32 21.09 -26.05 -17.27
C GLU A 32 22.48 -26.45 -16.76
N GLU A 33 23.52 -25.81 -17.29
CA GLU A 33 24.92 -25.98 -16.88
C GLU A 33 25.28 -25.21 -15.59
N LYS A 34 24.32 -24.48 -15.00
CA LYS A 34 24.49 -23.63 -13.80
C LYS A 34 25.48 -22.47 -13.98
N PHE A 35 25.74 -22.05 -15.22
CA PHE A 35 26.52 -20.86 -15.54
C PHE A 35 25.68 -19.59 -15.43
N VAL A 36 25.19 -19.30 -14.22
CA VAL A 36 24.25 -18.20 -13.93
C VAL A 36 24.76 -16.84 -14.40
N SER A 37 26.05 -16.55 -14.22
CA SER A 37 26.66 -15.29 -14.68
C SER A 37 26.64 -15.15 -16.20
N ILE A 38 26.93 -16.25 -16.92
CA ILE A 38 26.90 -16.28 -18.38
C ILE A 38 25.44 -16.13 -18.85
N ALA A 39 24.53 -16.89 -18.26
CA ALA A 39 23.10 -16.80 -18.57
C ALA A 39 22.56 -15.37 -18.40
N LEU A 40 22.94 -14.67 -17.32
CA LEU A 40 22.54 -13.30 -17.08
C LEU A 40 23.20 -12.30 -18.06
N GLY A 41 24.47 -12.50 -18.41
CA GLY A 41 25.14 -11.69 -19.43
C GLY A 41 24.49 -11.83 -20.80
N THR A 42 24.31 -13.07 -21.27
CA THR A 42 23.59 -13.39 -22.52
C THR A 42 22.17 -12.85 -22.47
N PHE A 43 21.48 -12.98 -21.35
CA PHE A 43 20.15 -12.43 -21.18
C PHE A 43 20.13 -10.91 -21.40
N ASP A 44 21.05 -10.16 -20.78
CA ASP A 44 21.09 -8.71 -20.87
C ASP A 44 21.38 -8.22 -22.30
N GLU A 45 22.25 -8.93 -23.03
CA GLU A 45 22.57 -8.68 -24.43
C GLU A 45 21.37 -8.88 -25.36
N LEU A 46 20.48 -9.83 -25.03
CA LEU A 46 19.30 -10.16 -25.83
C LEU A 46 18.09 -9.24 -25.57
N ILE A 47 18.14 -8.37 -24.54
CA ILE A 47 17.06 -7.42 -24.25
C ILE A 47 16.98 -6.38 -25.37
N GLN A 48 15.92 -6.47 -26.18
CA GLN A 48 15.66 -5.60 -27.34
C GLN A 48 14.18 -5.18 -27.38
N PRO A 49 13.83 -4.05 -28.01
CA PRO A 49 12.43 -3.58 -28.06
C PRO A 49 11.47 -4.54 -28.76
N ASP A 50 11.95 -5.28 -29.76
CA ASP A 50 11.13 -6.08 -30.67
C ASP A 50 10.77 -7.47 -30.12
N PHE A 51 11.42 -7.92 -29.05
CA PHE A 51 11.18 -9.24 -28.48
C PHE A 51 11.09 -9.19 -26.96
N ILE A 52 10.24 -10.03 -26.39
CA ILE A 52 10.10 -10.16 -24.94
C ILE A 52 10.69 -11.49 -24.48
N PRO A 53 11.41 -11.52 -23.35
CA PRO A 53 11.82 -12.77 -22.74
C PRO A 53 10.66 -13.72 -22.43
N SER A 54 10.98 -15.00 -22.30
CA SER A 54 10.01 -15.98 -21.83
C SER A 54 9.64 -15.75 -20.35
N VAL A 55 8.54 -16.36 -19.90
CA VAL A 55 8.10 -16.32 -18.50
C VAL A 55 9.18 -16.84 -17.55
N GLU A 56 9.82 -17.95 -17.90
CA GLU A 56 10.89 -18.57 -17.11
C GLU A 56 12.09 -17.63 -16.92
N HIS A 57 12.46 -16.84 -17.94
CA HIS A 57 13.60 -15.93 -17.83
C HIS A 57 13.32 -14.72 -16.95
N ILE A 58 12.11 -14.16 -17.01
CA ILE A 58 11.74 -13.07 -16.10
C ILE A 58 11.68 -13.58 -14.66
N GLN A 59 11.15 -14.78 -14.44
CA GLN A 59 11.13 -15.41 -13.12
C GLN A 59 12.51 -15.76 -12.60
N PHE A 60 13.44 -16.14 -13.48
CA PHE A 60 14.85 -16.30 -13.13
C PHE A 60 15.45 -15.00 -12.58
N LEU A 61 15.22 -13.86 -13.22
CA LEU A 61 15.68 -12.57 -12.70
C LEU A 61 15.10 -12.25 -11.32
N ILE A 62 13.79 -12.44 -11.15
CA ILE A 62 13.12 -12.24 -9.86
C ILE A 62 13.76 -13.17 -8.81
N TYR A 63 13.97 -14.45 -9.14
CA TYR A 63 14.61 -15.42 -8.26
C TYR A 63 16.03 -15.02 -7.82
N LEU A 64 16.84 -14.44 -8.73
CA LEU A 64 18.16 -13.92 -8.39
C LEU A 64 18.09 -12.72 -7.44
N ILE A 65 17.09 -11.86 -7.59
CA ILE A 65 16.89 -10.69 -6.71
C ILE A 65 16.57 -11.13 -5.28
N ILE A 66 15.68 -12.11 -5.11
CA ILE A 66 15.30 -12.61 -3.78
C ILE A 66 16.28 -13.62 -3.16
N ASN A 67 17.22 -14.18 -3.93
CA ASN A 67 18.22 -15.13 -3.41
C ASN A 67 19.66 -14.80 -3.89
N PRO A 68 20.17 -13.58 -3.64
CA PRO A 68 21.43 -13.10 -4.21
C PRO A 68 22.66 -13.90 -3.73
N SER A 69 22.61 -14.43 -2.51
CA SER A 69 23.70 -15.22 -1.91
C SER A 69 23.91 -16.59 -2.57
N THR A 70 22.97 -17.08 -3.38
CA THR A 70 23.04 -18.43 -3.95
C THR A 70 24.15 -18.57 -5.00
N TYR A 71 24.46 -17.49 -5.72
CA TYR A 71 25.44 -17.49 -6.81
C TYR A 71 26.51 -16.41 -6.67
N SER A 72 26.60 -15.76 -5.51
CA SER A 72 27.56 -14.68 -5.24
C SER A 72 27.49 -13.54 -6.27
N LEU A 73 26.30 -13.26 -6.80
CA LEU A 73 26.08 -12.22 -7.79
C LEU A 73 25.61 -10.92 -7.12
N PRO A 74 26.11 -9.74 -7.55
CA PRO A 74 25.54 -8.47 -7.14
C PRO A 74 24.07 -8.38 -7.56
N ILE A 75 23.19 -8.04 -6.62
CA ILE A 75 21.74 -7.92 -6.86
C ILE A 75 21.40 -6.86 -7.92
N GLN A 76 22.28 -5.89 -8.12
CA GLN A 76 22.12 -4.83 -9.11
C GLN A 76 22.08 -5.37 -10.54
N LEU A 77 22.76 -6.49 -10.84
CA LEU A 77 22.77 -7.05 -12.19
C LEU A 77 21.38 -7.51 -12.64
N PRO A 78 20.69 -8.45 -11.97
CA PRO A 78 19.34 -8.85 -12.38
C PRO A 78 18.32 -7.71 -12.25
N LEU A 79 18.49 -6.79 -11.29
CA LEU A 79 17.62 -5.63 -11.15
C LEU A 79 17.74 -4.66 -12.34
N ASN A 80 18.97 -4.44 -12.84
CA ASN A 80 19.21 -3.60 -14.01
C ASN A 80 18.56 -4.21 -15.26
N SER A 81 18.67 -5.53 -15.45
CA SER A 81 18.00 -6.22 -16.55
C SER A 81 16.47 -6.14 -16.46
N LEU A 82 15.88 -6.31 -15.28
CA LEU A 82 14.44 -6.08 -15.07
C LEU A 82 14.03 -4.63 -15.34
N THR A 83 14.86 -3.66 -14.95
CA THR A 83 14.60 -2.24 -15.18
C THR A 83 14.70 -1.91 -16.67
N LYS A 84 15.69 -2.46 -17.37
CA LYS A 84 15.86 -2.33 -18.84
C LYS A 84 14.65 -2.89 -19.58
N LEU A 85 14.16 -4.07 -19.19
CA LEU A 85 12.90 -4.63 -19.73
C LEU A 85 11.71 -3.71 -19.48
N LEU A 86 11.59 -3.19 -18.26
CA LEU A 86 10.51 -2.27 -17.91
C LEU A 86 10.63 -0.94 -18.67
N LEU A 87 11.81 -0.49 -19.07
CA LEU A 87 11.97 0.70 -19.90
C LEU A 87 11.52 0.44 -21.35
N LEU A 88 11.91 -0.70 -21.93
CA LEU A 88 11.67 -1.01 -23.34
C LEU A 88 10.26 -1.52 -23.63
N HIS A 89 9.60 -2.20 -22.67
CA HIS A 89 8.32 -2.87 -22.92
C HIS A 89 7.19 -2.31 -22.05
N GLN A 90 5.96 -2.47 -22.53
CA GLN A 90 4.77 -2.21 -21.74
C GLN A 90 4.66 -3.22 -20.58
N PRO A 91 4.22 -2.82 -19.38
CA PRO A 91 4.04 -3.75 -18.25
C PRO A 91 3.12 -4.93 -18.53
N THR A 92 2.08 -4.72 -19.36
CA THR A 92 1.14 -5.76 -19.80
C THR A 92 1.85 -6.93 -20.47
N SER A 93 2.90 -6.66 -21.25
CA SER A 93 3.73 -7.64 -21.94
C SER A 93 4.52 -8.55 -21.00
N LEU A 94 4.95 -8.04 -19.85
CA LEU A 94 5.70 -8.78 -18.83
C LEU A 94 4.79 -9.44 -17.78
N SER A 95 3.53 -9.02 -17.70
CA SER A 95 2.60 -9.38 -16.63
C SER A 95 2.35 -10.88 -16.46
N GLN A 96 2.51 -11.68 -17.51
CA GLN A 96 2.34 -13.14 -17.44
C GLN A 96 3.42 -13.84 -16.59
N ALA A 97 4.57 -13.19 -16.40
CA ALA A 97 5.64 -13.74 -15.58
C ALA A 97 5.51 -13.41 -14.09
N ILE A 98 4.74 -12.37 -13.77
CA ILE A 98 4.55 -11.88 -12.40
C ILE A 98 3.41 -12.69 -11.75
N PRO A 99 3.66 -13.39 -10.63
CA PRO A 99 2.61 -14.02 -9.86
C PRO A 99 1.52 -13.01 -9.49
N PHE A 100 0.26 -13.42 -9.61
CA PHE A 100 -0.91 -12.63 -9.26
C PHE A 100 -1.68 -13.32 -8.15
N HIS A 101 -2.48 -12.55 -7.42
CA HIS A 101 -3.25 -13.08 -6.30
C HIS A 101 -4.28 -14.11 -6.80
N PRO A 102 -4.44 -15.29 -6.14
CA PRO A 102 -5.27 -16.39 -6.64
C PRO A 102 -6.74 -16.01 -6.84
N SER A 103 -7.27 -15.09 -6.03
CA SER A 103 -8.66 -14.60 -6.17
C SER A 103 -8.94 -13.90 -7.51
N THR A 104 -7.91 -13.58 -8.28
CA THR A 104 -8.07 -12.93 -9.58
C THR A 104 -8.31 -13.92 -10.71
N SER A 105 -7.90 -15.18 -10.54
CA SER A 105 -8.21 -16.29 -11.43
C SER A 105 -9.71 -16.49 -11.42
N LYS A 106 -10.37 -16.03 -12.47
CA LYS A 106 -11.77 -16.35 -12.76
C LYS A 106 -11.85 -17.82 -13.18
N SER A 107 -11.62 -18.76 -12.26
CA SER A 107 -12.02 -20.16 -12.46
C SER A 107 -13.53 -20.16 -12.60
N THR A 108 -13.96 -20.17 -13.86
CA THR A 108 -15.32 -19.89 -14.33
C THR A 108 -16.15 -21.17 -14.49
N SER A 109 -15.71 -22.28 -13.90
CA SER A 109 -16.48 -23.53 -13.90
C SER A 109 -16.44 -24.16 -12.51
N SER A 110 -17.55 -24.00 -11.79
CA SER A 110 -17.83 -24.60 -10.48
C SER A 110 -17.93 -26.13 -10.47
N THR A 111 -17.61 -26.83 -11.55
CA THR A 111 -17.86 -28.27 -11.69
C THR A 111 -16.63 -29.14 -11.83
N THR A 112 -15.45 -28.57 -12.10
CA THR A 112 -14.19 -29.29 -12.04
C THR A 112 -13.13 -28.34 -11.49
N ARG A 113 -12.73 -28.54 -10.22
CA ARG A 113 -11.46 -28.01 -9.71
C ARG A 113 -10.35 -28.59 -10.58
N SER A 114 -10.06 -28.01 -11.75
CA SER A 114 -8.87 -28.38 -12.48
C SER A 114 -7.69 -27.94 -11.60
N ASP A 115 -6.84 -28.90 -11.23
CA ASP A 115 -5.55 -28.71 -10.59
C ASP A 115 -4.56 -27.97 -11.53
N GLU A 116 -5.07 -27.10 -12.41
CA GLU A 116 -4.29 -26.41 -13.42
C GLU A 116 -3.51 -25.28 -12.75
N ASN A 117 -2.20 -25.42 -12.81
CA ASN A 117 -1.27 -24.39 -12.37
C ASN A 117 -1.54 -23.06 -13.11
N PRO A 118 -1.40 -21.91 -12.44
CA PRO A 118 -1.53 -20.61 -13.09
C PRO A 118 -0.49 -20.44 -14.21
N ILE A 119 -0.76 -19.57 -15.19
CA ILE A 119 0.09 -19.34 -16.39
C ILE A 119 1.56 -19.17 -16.06
N TYR A 120 1.86 -18.47 -14.97
CA TYR A 120 3.24 -18.20 -14.53
C TYR A 120 3.98 -19.46 -14.02
N LEU A 121 3.30 -20.60 -13.86
CA LEU A 121 3.87 -21.91 -13.45
C LEU A 121 3.73 -22.99 -14.54
N GLN A 122 3.26 -22.65 -15.74
CA GLN A 122 2.99 -23.62 -16.83
C GLN A 122 4.21 -23.91 -17.73
N TRP A 123 5.37 -23.31 -17.46
CA TRP A 123 6.59 -23.54 -18.22
C TRP A 123 7.33 -24.81 -17.74
N ASP A 124 8.22 -25.34 -18.59
CA ASP A 124 8.90 -26.62 -18.37
C ASP A 124 10.03 -26.51 -17.33
N TYR A 125 9.67 -26.69 -16.06
CA TYR A 125 10.62 -26.62 -14.95
C TYR A 125 11.47 -27.88 -14.78
N HIS A 126 11.24 -28.94 -15.55
CA HIS A 126 11.94 -30.22 -15.38
C HIS A 126 13.33 -30.26 -16.02
N ARG A 127 13.68 -29.23 -16.81
CA ARG A 127 14.94 -29.11 -17.55
C ARG A 127 16.20 -29.18 -16.68
N SER A 128 16.21 -28.51 -15.54
CA SER A 128 17.35 -28.55 -14.62
C SER A 128 16.96 -28.35 -13.15
N GLU A 129 17.89 -28.63 -12.23
CA GLU A 129 17.69 -28.36 -10.80
C GLU A 129 17.49 -26.87 -10.49
N LEU A 130 18.10 -25.99 -11.28
CA LEU A 130 17.89 -24.55 -11.16
C LEU A 130 16.45 -24.18 -11.53
N HIS A 131 15.95 -24.67 -12.66
CA HIS A 131 14.56 -24.46 -13.08
C HIS A 131 13.56 -24.98 -12.03
N LYS A 132 13.78 -26.17 -11.47
CA LYS A 132 12.98 -26.70 -10.35
C LYS A 132 12.99 -25.77 -9.14
N THR A 133 14.12 -25.14 -8.84
CA THR A 133 14.26 -24.25 -7.68
C THR A 133 13.55 -22.91 -7.90
N ILE A 134 13.67 -22.33 -9.10
CA ILE A 134 12.92 -21.13 -9.50
C ILE A 134 11.43 -21.41 -9.42
N TRP A 135 10.98 -22.50 -10.03
CA TRP A 135 9.57 -22.90 -10.03
C TRP A 135 9.05 -23.13 -8.60
N LYS A 136 9.79 -23.83 -7.74
CA LYS A 136 9.43 -24.00 -6.31
C LYS A 136 9.32 -22.67 -5.58
N THR A 137 10.18 -21.70 -5.90
CA THR A 137 10.11 -20.34 -5.34
C THR A 137 8.83 -19.65 -5.78
N MET A 138 8.51 -19.69 -7.08
CA MET A 138 7.28 -19.09 -7.63
C MET A 138 6.01 -19.80 -7.16
N LYS A 139 6.10 -21.09 -6.83
CA LYS A 139 4.99 -21.85 -6.25
C LYS A 139 4.54 -21.30 -4.89
N GLN A 140 5.44 -20.66 -4.13
CA GLN A 140 5.09 -20.02 -2.84
C GLN A 140 4.07 -18.88 -3.03
N CYS A 141 3.98 -18.34 -4.25
CA CYS A 141 3.06 -17.26 -4.61
C CYS A 141 1.62 -17.73 -4.88
N LEU A 142 1.30 -19.01 -4.71
CA LEU A 142 -0.04 -19.53 -4.98
C LEU A 142 -1.12 -18.91 -4.08
N ASP A 143 -0.79 -18.61 -2.83
CA ASP A 143 -1.74 -18.10 -1.85
C ASP A 143 -1.77 -16.56 -1.81
N ASP A 144 -0.59 -15.94 -1.74
CA ASP A 144 -0.46 -14.48 -1.56
C ASP A 144 -0.01 -13.75 -2.83
N GLY A 145 0.08 -14.41 -4.00
CA GLY A 145 0.61 -13.79 -5.22
C GLY A 145 2.07 -13.35 -5.05
N ILE A 146 2.46 -12.25 -5.71
CA ILE A 146 3.85 -11.73 -5.63
C ILE A 146 4.26 -11.34 -4.21
N TRP A 147 3.31 -11.02 -3.33
CA TRP A 147 3.57 -10.61 -1.96
C TRP A 147 4.33 -11.69 -1.17
N ALA A 148 4.13 -12.97 -1.49
CA ALA A 148 4.83 -14.09 -0.86
C ALA A 148 6.37 -13.97 -0.96
N LEU A 149 6.89 -13.32 -2.00
CA LEU A 149 8.33 -13.17 -2.23
C LEU A 149 8.95 -12.00 -1.45
N LEU A 150 8.15 -11.13 -0.84
CA LEU A 150 8.65 -9.95 -0.14
C LEU A 150 9.05 -10.26 1.30
N TRP A 151 8.36 -11.22 1.92
CA TRP A 151 8.49 -11.50 3.34
C TRP A 151 9.78 -12.26 3.67
N GLU A 152 10.34 -12.00 4.86
CA GLU A 152 11.40 -12.83 5.41
C GLU A 152 10.91 -14.26 5.58
N LYS A 153 11.66 -15.20 5.00
CA LYS A 153 11.44 -16.63 5.24
C LYS A 153 11.80 -16.90 6.69
N LYS A 154 10.81 -17.26 7.52
CA LYS A 154 11.08 -17.81 8.85
C LYS A 154 12.05 -18.96 8.66
N LYS A 155 13.29 -18.81 9.15
CA LYS A 155 14.21 -19.94 9.25
C LYS A 155 13.48 -20.91 10.16
N GLU A 156 12.94 -21.99 9.59
CA GLU A 156 12.54 -23.13 10.38
C GLU A 156 13.82 -23.58 11.09
N ASN A 157 14.00 -23.13 12.33
CA ASN A 157 15.19 -23.44 13.10
C ASN A 157 15.35 -24.95 13.09
N SER A 158 16.42 -25.40 12.45
CA SER A 158 16.91 -26.77 12.40
C SER A 158 17.37 -27.29 13.77
N ASP A 159 17.08 -26.58 14.85
CA ASP A 159 17.35 -26.97 16.23
C ASP A 159 16.15 -27.72 16.83
N LYS A 160 15.53 -28.61 16.05
CA LYS A 160 14.77 -29.73 16.62
C LYS A 160 15.69 -30.93 16.76
N VAL A 161 16.35 -30.96 17.92
CA VAL A 161 16.62 -32.19 18.66
C VAL A 161 15.44 -33.15 18.48
N SER A 162 15.77 -34.34 17.99
CA SER A 162 14.98 -35.55 17.91
C SER A 162 13.77 -35.58 18.87
N SER A 163 12.62 -35.15 18.37
CA SER A 163 11.32 -35.61 18.84
C SER A 163 10.37 -35.60 17.64
N SER A 164 10.27 -36.78 17.05
CA SER A 164 9.34 -37.24 16.03
C SER A 164 8.05 -36.42 15.89
N SER A 165 7.96 -35.66 14.80
CA SER A 165 6.72 -35.50 14.00
C SER A 165 7.06 -34.84 12.67
N ALA A 166 7.63 -35.64 11.77
CA ALA A 166 7.74 -35.28 10.36
C ALA A 166 6.34 -35.26 9.74
N LEU A 167 5.68 -34.09 9.76
CA LEU A 167 4.49 -33.84 8.95
C LEU A 167 4.92 -33.64 7.49
N THR A 168 5.16 -34.78 6.86
CA THR A 168 5.07 -34.91 5.41
C THR A 168 3.63 -34.60 5.01
N PHE A 169 3.43 -33.51 4.28
CA PHE A 169 2.18 -33.22 3.56
C PHE A 169 1.95 -34.31 2.48
N LYS A 170 1.36 -35.43 2.89
CA LYS A 170 0.67 -36.40 2.03
C LYS A 170 -0.72 -36.63 2.59
N GLY A 171 -1.58 -35.61 2.47
CA GLY A 171 -2.99 -35.71 2.77
C GLY A 171 -3.74 -36.50 1.70
N LYS A 172 -3.80 -37.83 1.85
CA LYS A 172 -4.88 -38.63 1.27
C LYS A 172 -6.19 -38.23 1.95
N ARG A 173 -7.03 -37.51 1.20
CA ARG A 173 -8.42 -37.18 1.56
C ARG A 173 -9.21 -38.49 1.76
N LYS A 174 -9.35 -38.95 3.00
CA LYS A 174 -10.41 -39.90 3.37
C LYS A 174 -11.49 -39.12 4.10
N ARG A 175 -12.57 -38.92 3.36
CA ARG A 175 -13.87 -38.39 3.78
C ARG A 175 -14.38 -39.23 4.95
N ASN A 176 -14.54 -38.61 6.13
CA ASN A 176 -15.60 -38.96 7.07
C ASN A 176 -15.89 -37.78 8.00
N GLN A 177 -16.94 -37.09 7.57
CA GLN A 177 -17.94 -36.35 8.32
C GLN A 177 -18.12 -36.80 9.78
N THR A 178 -17.77 -35.92 10.72
CA THR A 178 -18.45 -35.78 12.01
C THR A 178 -18.57 -34.30 12.34
N TYR A 179 -19.83 -33.90 12.56
CA TYR A 179 -20.31 -32.58 12.96
C TYR A 179 -19.91 -32.22 14.40
N MET A 180 -19.90 -30.91 14.69
CA MET A 180 -19.83 -30.22 15.99
C MET A 180 -18.42 -29.96 16.54
N ASP A 181 -17.84 -28.80 16.19
CA ASP A 181 -17.43 -27.77 17.17
C ASP A 181 -17.06 -26.49 16.39
N GLU A 182 -18.00 -25.56 16.25
CA GLU A 182 -17.74 -24.20 15.75
C GLU A 182 -17.36 -23.33 16.96
N GLY A 183 -16.07 -23.29 17.28
CA GLY A 183 -15.51 -22.50 18.37
C GLY A 183 -14.23 -21.79 17.95
N ASP A 184 -14.38 -20.60 17.38
CA ASP A 184 -13.51 -19.43 17.65
C ASP A 184 -11.99 -19.54 17.36
N GLU A 185 -11.57 -20.17 16.26
CA GLU A 185 -10.16 -20.12 15.78
C GLU A 185 -9.89 -19.01 14.74
N SER A 186 -10.85 -18.12 14.44
CA SER A 186 -10.68 -17.15 13.35
C SER A 186 -9.92 -15.88 13.71
N GLU A 187 -9.81 -15.50 14.98
CA GLU A 187 -9.12 -14.24 15.37
C GLU A 187 -7.58 -14.41 15.39
N ASP A 188 -7.07 -15.58 15.76
CA ASP A 188 -5.62 -15.81 15.95
C ASP A 188 -4.80 -15.86 14.64
N GLU A 189 -5.42 -16.16 13.49
CA GLU A 189 -4.71 -16.19 12.20
C GLU A 189 -4.51 -14.79 11.58
N GLU A 190 -5.40 -13.83 11.85
CA GLU A 190 -5.25 -12.45 11.36
C GLU A 190 -4.07 -11.74 12.03
N ASP A 191 -3.87 -11.97 13.33
CA ASP A 191 -2.76 -11.39 14.08
C ASP A 191 -1.40 -11.93 13.61
N ARG A 192 -1.31 -13.21 13.25
CA ARG A 192 -0.07 -13.79 12.70
C ARG A 192 0.35 -13.21 11.34
N LYS A 193 -0.60 -12.69 10.55
CA LYS A 193 -0.31 -12.01 9.28
C LYS A 193 0.16 -10.57 9.49
N ASN A 194 -0.22 -9.95 10.60
CA ASN A 194 0.16 -8.57 10.92
C ASN A 194 1.65 -8.40 11.30
N ASP A 195 2.33 -9.47 11.70
CA ASP A 195 3.73 -9.44 12.16
C ASP A 195 4.76 -9.82 11.08
N ARG A 196 4.36 -9.85 9.80
CA ARG A 196 5.29 -10.16 8.72
C ARG A 196 6.31 -9.03 8.53
N VAL A 197 7.58 -9.39 8.48
CA VAL A 197 8.70 -8.48 8.20
C VAL A 197 9.09 -8.62 6.72
N VAL A 198 9.21 -7.50 6.02
CA VAL A 198 9.72 -7.47 4.64
C VAL A 198 11.23 -7.66 4.65
N SER A 199 11.73 -8.62 3.88
CA SER A 199 13.16 -8.89 3.73
C SER A 199 13.89 -7.76 3.00
N GLU A 200 15.22 -7.67 3.17
CA GLU A 200 16.05 -6.69 2.44
C GLU A 200 15.86 -6.79 0.92
N GLN A 201 15.89 -8.01 0.40
CA GLN A 201 15.64 -8.27 -1.02
C GLN A 201 14.20 -7.98 -1.42
N GLY A 202 13.25 -8.21 -0.52
CA GLY A 202 11.83 -7.87 -0.69
C GLY A 202 11.62 -6.38 -0.90
N TRP A 203 12.34 -5.51 -0.17
CA TRP A 203 12.28 -4.05 -0.39
C TRP A 203 12.76 -3.65 -1.78
N ILE A 204 13.85 -4.26 -2.25
CA ILE A 204 14.42 -3.98 -3.58
C ILE A 204 13.45 -4.43 -4.68
N LEU A 205 12.87 -5.63 -4.56
CA LEU A 205 11.86 -6.12 -5.49
C LEU A 205 10.60 -5.24 -5.47
N LEU A 206 10.16 -4.80 -4.29
CA LEU A 206 8.98 -3.95 -4.13
C LEU A 206 9.14 -2.59 -4.83
N GLU A 207 10.32 -1.95 -4.73
CA GLU A 207 10.58 -0.69 -5.43
C GLU A 207 10.42 -0.85 -6.96
N TRP A 208 10.93 -1.94 -7.52
CA TRP A 208 10.74 -2.26 -8.92
C TRP A 208 9.27 -2.54 -9.26
N LEU A 209 8.55 -3.28 -8.42
CA LEU A 209 7.11 -3.57 -8.61
C LEU A 209 6.25 -2.30 -8.57
N ILE A 210 6.56 -1.35 -7.68
CA ILE A 210 5.88 -0.04 -7.66
C ILE A 210 6.13 0.68 -8.99
N GLY A 211 7.38 0.75 -9.47
CA GLY A 211 7.69 1.33 -10.77
C GLY A 211 6.96 0.64 -11.92
N PHE A 212 6.82 -0.69 -11.85
CA PHE A 212 6.07 -1.50 -12.81
C PHE A 212 4.58 -1.13 -12.85
N TRP A 213 3.93 -0.99 -11.70
CA TRP A 213 2.52 -0.60 -11.61
C TRP A 213 2.28 0.88 -11.96
N GLU A 214 3.20 1.77 -11.59
CA GLU A 214 3.14 3.18 -11.99
C GLU A 214 3.23 3.34 -13.50
N LYS A 215 4.13 2.59 -14.16
CA LYS A 215 4.23 2.58 -15.62
C LYS A 215 2.92 2.08 -16.25
N ASP A 216 2.32 1.00 -15.74
CA ASP A 216 1.05 0.44 -16.27
C ASP A 216 -0.06 1.48 -16.20
N ARG A 217 -0.14 2.21 -15.07
CA ARG A 217 -1.09 3.31 -14.89
C ARG A 217 -0.86 4.46 -15.88
N LEU A 218 0.39 4.90 -16.06
CA LEU A 218 0.73 6.02 -16.94
C LEU A 218 0.48 5.73 -18.42
N GLU A 219 0.74 4.50 -18.86
CA GLU A 219 0.50 4.09 -20.24
C GLU A 219 -1.00 3.94 -20.54
N ARG A 220 -1.78 3.39 -19.60
CA ARG A 220 -3.24 3.25 -19.75
C ARG A 220 -4.00 4.56 -19.75
N ASN A 221 -3.57 5.55 -18.96
CA ASN A 221 -4.22 6.87 -18.96
C ASN A 221 -4.21 7.54 -20.35
N LYS A 222 -3.37 7.08 -21.29
CA LYS A 222 -3.35 7.55 -22.67
C LYS A 222 -4.39 6.86 -23.56
N GLU A 223 -4.82 5.65 -23.19
CA GLU A 223 -5.65 4.76 -24.02
C GLU A 223 -7.09 4.65 -23.51
N ASP A 224 -7.31 4.57 -22.18
CA ASP A 224 -8.61 4.34 -21.56
C ASP A 224 -9.12 5.62 -20.83
N GLN A 225 -10.22 6.21 -21.30
CA GLN A 225 -10.78 7.49 -20.82
C GLN A 225 -11.49 7.44 -19.44
N GLY A 226 -11.14 6.54 -18.51
CA GLY A 226 -11.93 6.50 -17.28
C GLY A 226 -11.40 5.76 -16.05
N ILE A 227 -10.29 5.03 -16.12
CA ILE A 227 -9.77 4.29 -14.97
C ILE A 227 -8.35 4.76 -14.68
N GLU A 228 -8.19 5.62 -13.68
CA GLU A 228 -6.89 6.19 -13.28
C GLU A 228 -6.04 5.24 -12.40
N CYS A 229 -6.17 3.91 -12.58
CA CYS A 229 -5.51 2.92 -11.74
C CYS A 229 -4.83 1.81 -12.56
N SER A 230 -3.78 1.21 -12.00
CA SER A 230 -3.09 0.06 -12.63
C SER A 230 -3.95 -1.20 -12.57
N SER A 231 -4.28 -1.74 -13.74
CA SER A 231 -4.98 -3.03 -13.86
C SER A 231 -4.14 -4.19 -13.35
N LEU A 232 -2.81 -4.08 -13.44
CA LEU A 232 -1.87 -5.09 -12.99
C LEU A 232 -1.75 -5.07 -11.47
N PHE A 233 -1.74 -3.89 -10.84
CA PHE A 233 -1.80 -3.78 -9.40
C PHE A 233 -3.10 -4.33 -8.82
N LEU A 234 -4.25 -4.09 -9.48
CA LEU A 234 -5.53 -4.68 -9.11
C LEU A 234 -5.50 -6.22 -9.07
N LYS A 235 -4.66 -6.85 -9.90
CA LYS A 235 -4.48 -8.32 -9.87
C LYS A 235 -3.63 -8.80 -8.69
N GLN A 236 -3.04 -7.90 -7.93
CA GLN A 236 -2.25 -8.22 -6.75
C GLN A 236 -3.07 -8.12 -5.47
N LEU A 237 -4.24 -7.47 -5.51
CA LEU A 237 -5.09 -7.35 -4.34
C LEU A 237 -6.03 -8.56 -4.21
N PRO A 238 -6.29 -9.03 -2.98
CA PRO A 238 -7.36 -9.98 -2.74
C PRO A 238 -8.69 -9.36 -3.18
N LYS A 239 -9.29 -9.90 -4.24
CA LYS A 239 -10.70 -9.59 -4.55
C LYS A 239 -11.57 -9.99 -3.38
N PRO A 240 -12.58 -9.18 -3.04
CA PRO A 240 -13.55 -9.55 -2.03
C PRO A 240 -14.19 -10.87 -2.45
N PHE A 241 -13.92 -11.90 -1.68
CA PHE A 241 -14.63 -13.16 -1.82
C PHE A 241 -16.03 -12.89 -1.30
N ASP A 242 -17.03 -12.90 -2.18
CA ASP A 242 -18.28 -13.43 -1.68
C ASP A 242 -19.16 -14.16 -2.70
N ARG A 243 -19.37 -15.44 -2.39
CA ARG A 243 -20.46 -16.28 -2.92
C ARG A 243 -21.70 -16.21 -2.01
N SER A 244 -21.63 -15.52 -0.86
CA SER A 244 -22.63 -15.52 0.23
C SER A 244 -23.42 -14.20 0.41
N ALA A 245 -23.30 -13.25 -0.52
CA ALA A 245 -24.09 -12.02 -0.56
C ALA A 245 -23.92 -11.05 0.64
N GLN A 246 -22.90 -11.21 1.49
CA GLN A 246 -22.47 -10.15 2.40
C GLN A 246 -21.68 -9.08 1.64
N LEU A 247 -21.71 -7.84 2.14
CA LEU A 247 -21.07 -6.71 1.46
C LEU A 247 -19.59 -7.00 1.23
N PRO A 248 -19.11 -6.97 -0.04
CA PRO A 248 -17.73 -7.31 -0.37
C PRO A 248 -16.77 -6.34 0.32
N ARG A 249 -16.15 -6.77 1.43
CA ARG A 249 -15.05 -6.02 2.04
C ARG A 249 -13.80 -6.27 1.21
N ASN A 250 -13.39 -5.27 0.45
CA ASN A 250 -12.09 -5.32 -0.22
C ASN A 250 -10.98 -5.36 0.82
N ASP A 251 -9.96 -6.18 0.58
CA ASP A 251 -8.85 -6.37 1.52
C ASP A 251 -7.57 -5.67 1.02
N ALA A 252 -7.04 -4.78 1.85
CA ALA A 252 -5.77 -4.08 1.64
C ALA A 252 -4.71 -4.51 2.66
N SER A 253 -4.91 -5.62 3.38
CA SER A 253 -4.04 -6.13 4.43
C SER A 253 -2.58 -6.25 3.98
N LEU A 254 -2.31 -6.79 2.78
CA LEU A 254 -0.96 -7.00 2.27
C LEU A 254 -0.15 -5.70 2.06
N PRO A 255 -0.63 -4.70 1.28
CA PRO A 255 0.05 -3.40 1.19
C PRO A 255 0.20 -2.69 2.54
N LEU A 256 -0.78 -2.84 3.43
CA LEU A 256 -0.76 -2.19 4.73
C LEU A 256 0.17 -2.88 5.73
N ALA A 257 0.39 -4.19 5.59
CA ALA A 257 1.40 -4.93 6.33
C ALA A 257 2.81 -4.48 5.94
N VAL A 258 3.04 -4.19 4.65
CA VAL A 258 4.30 -3.55 4.19
C VAL A 258 4.50 -2.19 4.85
N LEU A 259 3.45 -1.38 4.92
CA LEU A 259 3.49 -0.08 5.62
C LEU A 259 3.86 -0.25 7.10
N LYS A 260 3.19 -1.16 7.81
CA LYS A 260 3.55 -1.49 9.21
C LYS A 260 5.01 -1.92 9.33
N SER A 261 5.48 -2.81 8.45
CA SER A 261 6.86 -3.31 8.47
C SER A 261 7.89 -2.19 8.28
N ALA A 262 7.65 -1.23 7.38
CA ALA A 262 8.56 -0.08 7.18
C ALA A 262 8.71 0.78 8.43
N TYR A 263 7.60 1.03 9.14
CA TYR A 263 7.57 1.94 10.29
C TYR A 263 7.92 1.26 11.62
N ASN A 264 7.73 -0.06 11.72
CA ASN A 264 8.15 -0.87 12.87
C ASN A 264 9.60 -1.35 12.78
N SER A 265 10.26 -1.14 11.64
CA SER A 265 11.65 -1.56 11.45
C SER A 265 12.60 -0.89 12.45
N THR A 266 13.53 -1.66 13.01
CA THR A 266 14.61 -1.14 13.85
C THR A 266 15.76 -0.53 13.05
N THR A 267 15.74 -0.66 11.72
CA THR A 267 16.70 -0.03 10.82
C THR A 267 16.68 1.50 11.01
N GLN A 268 17.86 2.12 11.06
CA GLN A 268 18.02 3.57 11.17
C GLN A 268 18.77 4.13 9.95
N GLY A 269 18.76 5.45 9.78
CA GLY A 269 19.50 6.14 8.73
C GLY A 269 18.81 6.16 7.38
N THR A 270 19.61 6.24 6.31
CA THR A 270 19.14 6.40 4.93
C THR A 270 18.29 5.23 4.45
N GLU A 271 18.61 4.02 4.90
CA GLU A 271 17.87 2.81 4.53
C GLU A 271 16.47 2.78 5.14
N ALA A 272 16.34 3.21 6.40
CA ALA A 272 15.02 3.34 7.04
C ALA A 272 14.13 4.34 6.30
N GLU A 273 14.72 5.47 5.91
CA GLU A 273 14.04 6.51 5.14
C GLU A 273 13.63 6.02 3.74
N ARG A 274 14.50 5.25 3.06
CA ARG A 274 14.19 4.59 1.78
C ARG A 274 12.97 3.69 1.90
N ARG A 275 12.94 2.79 2.90
CA ARG A 275 11.83 1.86 3.14
C ARG A 275 10.53 2.57 3.47
N LYS A 276 10.57 3.61 4.33
CA LYS A 276 9.40 4.45 4.63
C LYS A 276 8.88 5.14 3.37
N SER A 277 9.77 5.71 2.55
CA SER A 277 9.42 6.33 1.28
C SER A 277 8.77 5.33 0.31
N CYS A 278 9.37 4.14 0.16
CA CYS A 278 8.85 3.04 -0.67
C CYS A 278 7.45 2.59 -0.21
N ALA A 279 7.27 2.39 1.09
CA ALA A 279 5.99 1.95 1.65
C ALA A 279 4.87 3.01 1.52
N VAL A 280 5.19 4.30 1.66
CA VAL A 280 4.19 5.35 1.40
C VAL A 280 3.90 5.49 -0.09
N LYS A 281 4.91 5.33 -0.94
CA LYS A 281 4.73 5.30 -2.40
C LYS A 281 3.83 4.15 -2.85
N LEU A 282 3.88 3.00 -2.16
CA LEU A 282 2.96 1.88 -2.38
C LEU A 282 1.50 2.24 -2.08
N LEU A 283 1.24 3.20 -1.19
CA LEU A 283 -0.13 3.63 -0.90
C LEU A 283 -0.75 4.38 -2.08
N GLU A 284 0.03 4.97 -2.98
CA GLU A 284 -0.52 5.67 -4.16
C GLU A 284 -1.36 4.73 -5.05
N PRO A 285 -0.83 3.60 -5.56
CA PRO A 285 -1.64 2.66 -6.34
C PRO A 285 -2.77 2.01 -5.51
N VAL A 286 -2.65 1.92 -4.17
CA VAL A 286 -3.74 1.47 -3.29
C VAL A 286 -4.87 2.50 -3.24
N VAL A 287 -4.56 3.80 -3.21
CA VAL A 287 -5.58 4.83 -3.26
C VAL A 287 -6.19 4.90 -4.66
N ASP A 288 -5.40 4.75 -5.72
CA ASP A 288 -5.87 4.77 -7.11
C ASP A 288 -7.03 3.80 -7.38
N VAL A 289 -6.98 2.61 -6.79
CA VAL A 289 -8.03 1.60 -6.98
C VAL A 289 -9.37 1.97 -6.30
N THR A 290 -9.38 3.03 -5.50
CA THR A 290 -10.59 3.58 -4.86
C THR A 290 -11.17 4.80 -5.60
N LEU A 291 -10.51 5.26 -6.67
CA LEU A 291 -10.94 6.44 -7.43
C LEU A 291 -11.86 6.06 -8.60
N GLY A 292 -12.68 7.02 -9.03
CA GLY A 292 -13.58 6.91 -10.17
C GLY A 292 -15.03 6.57 -9.80
N HIS A 293 -15.95 6.68 -10.77
CA HIS A 293 -17.39 6.53 -10.55
C HIS A 293 -17.80 5.11 -10.08
N LYS A 294 -17.04 4.08 -10.46
CA LYS A 294 -17.25 2.68 -10.07
C LYS A 294 -15.91 2.09 -9.63
N PRO A 295 -15.43 2.46 -8.44
CA PRO A 295 -14.10 2.07 -8.03
C PRO A 295 -14.05 0.55 -7.82
N PRO A 296 -13.01 -0.13 -8.32
CA PRO A 296 -12.84 -1.58 -8.14
C PRO A 296 -12.59 -1.96 -6.67
N PHE A 297 -12.12 -1.02 -5.86
CA PHE A 297 -11.94 -1.14 -4.42
C PHE A 297 -12.83 -0.13 -3.70
N HIS A 298 -13.66 -0.59 -2.77
CA HIS A 298 -14.60 0.27 -2.07
C HIS A 298 -13.87 1.30 -1.19
N PRO A 299 -14.07 2.61 -1.39
CA PRO A 299 -13.40 3.67 -0.63
C PRO A 299 -13.50 3.52 0.88
N ALA A 300 -14.71 3.23 1.40
CA ALA A 300 -14.91 3.07 2.84
C ALA A 300 -14.15 1.87 3.43
N SER A 301 -13.86 0.84 2.63
CA SER A 301 -13.05 -0.30 3.09
C SER A 301 -11.60 0.17 3.29
N LEU A 302 -11.03 0.87 2.31
CA LEU A 302 -9.68 1.41 2.43
C LEU A 302 -9.57 2.43 3.56
N SER A 303 -10.53 3.35 3.68
CA SER A 303 -10.49 4.36 4.75
C SER A 303 -10.57 3.73 6.13
N SER A 304 -11.39 2.70 6.31
CA SER A 304 -11.47 1.97 7.57
C SER A 304 -10.16 1.28 7.91
N SER A 305 -9.54 0.58 6.95
CA SER A 305 -8.25 -0.09 7.14
C SER A 305 -7.11 0.90 7.42
N LEU A 306 -7.06 2.03 6.70
CA LEU A 306 -6.08 3.08 6.94
C LEU A 306 -6.25 3.71 8.31
N VAL A 307 -7.47 4.08 8.70
CA VAL A 307 -7.72 4.67 10.03
C VAL A 307 -7.33 3.69 11.14
N TYR A 308 -7.68 2.41 11.00
CA TYR A 308 -7.30 1.37 11.96
C TYR A 308 -5.78 1.31 12.17
N ILE A 309 -5.01 1.27 11.09
CA ILE A 309 -3.56 1.13 11.15
C ILE A 309 -2.87 2.42 11.59
N LEU A 310 -3.31 3.56 11.09
CA LEU A 310 -2.74 4.85 11.44
C LEU A 310 -3.06 5.25 12.88
N ARG A 311 -4.14 4.72 13.48
CA ARG A 311 -4.46 4.91 14.90
C ARG A 311 -3.40 4.27 15.81
N SER A 312 -2.90 3.09 15.45
CA SER A 312 -1.92 2.37 16.28
C SER A 312 -0.48 2.87 16.12
N MET A 313 -0.18 3.66 15.09
CA MET A 313 1.16 4.17 14.83
C MET A 313 1.57 5.30 15.78
N SER A 314 2.88 5.52 15.93
CA SER A 314 3.38 6.69 16.67
C SER A 314 2.96 8.00 15.97
N ILE A 315 2.91 9.09 16.73
CA ILE A 315 2.53 10.40 16.16
C ILE A 315 3.52 10.91 15.11
N ILE A 316 4.80 10.57 15.27
CA ILE A 316 5.86 10.94 14.33
C ILE A 316 5.65 10.20 13.00
N ASP A 317 5.34 8.90 13.08
CA ASP A 317 5.12 8.07 11.90
C ASP A 317 3.85 8.46 11.16
N LEU A 318 2.76 8.70 11.90
CA LEU A 318 1.53 9.25 11.34
C LEU A 318 1.81 10.56 10.58
N GLN A 319 2.50 11.50 11.22
CA GLN A 319 2.82 12.80 10.61
C GLN A 319 3.64 12.62 9.33
N ASP A 320 4.63 11.72 9.34
CA ASP A 320 5.44 11.43 8.16
C ASP A 320 4.61 10.88 7.00
N ILE A 321 3.75 9.88 7.27
CA ILE A 321 2.86 9.26 6.26
C ILE A 321 1.92 10.32 5.69
N THR A 322 1.20 11.06 6.54
CA THR A 322 0.20 12.03 6.09
C THR A 322 0.84 13.20 5.35
N ARG A 323 2.05 13.60 5.75
CA ARG A 323 2.83 14.64 5.07
C ARG A 323 3.24 14.22 3.66
N ARG A 324 3.77 12.99 3.50
CA ARG A 324 4.14 12.44 2.18
C ARG A 324 2.92 12.30 1.28
N LEU A 325 1.84 11.71 1.78
CA LEU A 325 0.57 11.61 1.05
C LEU A 325 -0.03 12.99 0.73
N GLY A 326 0.13 13.98 1.62
CA GLY A 326 -0.34 15.35 1.43
C GLY A 326 0.42 16.13 0.36
N ILE A 327 1.64 15.72 0.02
CA ILE A 327 2.44 16.29 -1.10
C ILE A 327 2.16 15.53 -2.41
N SER A 328 1.75 14.26 -2.31
CA SER A 328 1.34 13.46 -3.47
C SER A 328 0.05 13.99 -4.13
N ARG A 329 -0.30 13.39 -5.28
CA ARG A 329 -1.59 13.62 -5.94
C ARG A 329 -2.81 13.15 -5.12
N HIS A 330 -2.59 12.37 -4.07
CA HIS A 330 -3.62 11.82 -3.18
C HIS A 330 -3.86 12.65 -1.90
N TRP A 331 -3.51 13.94 -1.93
CA TRP A 331 -3.71 14.84 -0.80
C TRP A 331 -5.16 14.89 -0.29
N ARG A 332 -6.16 14.71 -1.18
CA ARG A 332 -7.58 14.64 -0.79
C ARG A 332 -7.84 13.47 0.14
N THR A 333 -7.34 12.29 -0.22
CA THR A 333 -7.38 11.09 0.62
C THR A 333 -6.64 11.31 1.94
N SER A 334 -5.46 11.95 1.91
CA SER A 334 -4.75 12.31 3.16
C SER A 334 -5.64 13.16 4.09
N SER A 335 -6.27 14.20 3.55
CA SER A 335 -7.19 15.06 4.30
C SER A 335 -8.44 14.32 4.80
N HIS A 336 -8.99 13.42 3.99
CA HIS A 336 -10.10 12.54 4.37
C HIS A 336 -9.75 11.70 5.60
N ILE A 337 -8.61 11.00 5.54
CA ILE A 337 -8.15 10.11 6.59
C ILE A 337 -7.80 10.88 7.88
N LEU A 338 -7.15 12.04 7.76
CA LEU A 338 -6.90 12.94 8.89
C LEU A 338 -8.21 13.39 9.56
N SER A 339 -9.24 13.70 8.77
CA SER A 339 -10.55 14.09 9.32
C SER A 339 -11.18 12.96 10.11
N LEU A 340 -11.17 11.73 9.55
CA LEU A 340 -11.68 10.56 10.25
C LEU A 340 -10.91 10.24 11.53
N LEU A 341 -9.59 10.41 11.53
CA LEU A 341 -8.76 10.22 12.73
C LEU A 341 -9.06 11.26 13.82
N ILE A 342 -9.32 12.51 13.44
CA ILE A 342 -9.73 13.56 14.40
C ILE A 342 -11.11 13.23 15.00
N GLU A 343 -12.07 12.82 14.16
CA GLU A 343 -13.40 12.39 14.63
C GLU A 343 -13.32 11.16 15.56
N ASP A 344 -12.40 10.23 15.28
CA ASP A 344 -12.15 9.03 16.08
C ASP A 344 -11.62 9.40 17.47
N LEU A 345 -10.61 10.29 17.54
CA LEU A 345 -10.06 10.79 18.80
C LEU A 345 -11.07 11.64 19.60
N ALA A 346 -11.98 12.32 18.92
CA ALA A 346 -13.07 13.07 19.53
C ALA A 346 -14.27 12.17 19.92
N GLY A 347 -14.24 10.88 19.60
CA GLY A 347 -15.30 9.92 19.94
C GLY A 347 -16.64 10.20 19.25
N VAL A 348 -16.65 11.04 18.21
CA VAL A 348 -17.87 11.42 17.47
C VAL A 348 -18.00 10.67 16.15
N ARG A 349 -16.99 9.90 15.74
CA ARG A 349 -16.94 9.22 14.44
C ARG A 349 -18.17 8.35 14.16
N ASN A 350 -18.62 7.55 15.13
CA ASN A 350 -19.78 6.68 14.94
C ASN A 350 -21.07 7.50 14.77
N THR A 351 -21.28 8.52 15.60
CA THR A 351 -22.40 9.46 15.49
C THR A 351 -22.40 10.15 14.14
N LYS A 352 -21.25 10.67 13.71
CA LYS A 352 -21.07 11.33 12.40
C LYS A 352 -21.29 10.35 11.24
N LEU A 353 -20.85 9.11 11.35
CA LEU A 353 -21.09 8.08 10.35
C LEU A 353 -22.57 7.74 10.23
N GLU A 354 -23.31 7.69 11.34
CA GLU A 354 -24.76 7.51 11.33
C GLU A 354 -25.49 8.71 10.71
N GLU A 355 -25.08 9.94 11.04
CA GLU A 355 -25.58 11.17 10.41
C GLU A 355 -25.41 11.11 8.88
N ARG A 356 -24.20 10.75 8.42
CA ARG A 356 -23.89 10.57 6.98
C ARG A 356 -24.77 9.50 6.32
N ARG A 357 -24.99 8.36 7.00
CA ARG A 357 -25.86 7.27 6.51
C ARG A 357 -27.33 7.71 6.42
N LYS A 358 -27.83 8.45 7.41
CA LYS A 358 -29.21 9.00 7.41
C LYS A 358 -29.38 10.02 6.28
N PHE A 359 -28.39 10.90 6.08
CA PHE A 359 -28.38 11.88 5.01
C PHE A 359 -28.47 11.23 3.62
N ASN A 360 -27.66 10.20 3.37
CA ASN A 360 -27.65 9.46 2.10
C ASN A 360 -28.96 8.71 1.81
N LYS A 361 -29.68 8.25 2.85
CA LYS A 361 -30.97 7.57 2.68
C LYS A 361 -32.09 8.53 2.25
N ASN A 362 -32.06 9.76 2.75
CA ASN A 362 -33.20 10.66 2.60
C ASN A 362 -33.22 11.42 1.26
N LYS A 363 -32.17 11.34 0.42
CA LYS A 363 -32.08 12.03 -0.90
C LYS A 363 -32.56 13.50 -0.87
N ILE A 364 -32.43 14.18 0.26
CA ILE A 364 -32.94 15.54 0.40
C ILE A 364 -31.95 16.46 -0.32
N ASP A 365 -32.46 17.35 -1.17
CA ASP A 365 -31.76 18.43 -1.90
C ASP A 365 -31.03 19.46 -0.98
N CYS A 366 -30.76 19.10 0.27
CA CYS A 366 -29.99 19.91 1.20
C CYS A 366 -28.52 19.94 0.77
N LYS A 367 -28.00 21.16 0.67
CA LYS A 367 -26.67 21.44 0.14
C LYS A 367 -25.58 20.60 0.86
N PRO A 368 -24.63 20.00 0.13
CA PRO A 368 -23.52 19.19 0.66
C PRO A 368 -22.51 19.97 1.53
N GLN A 369 -22.86 21.19 1.96
CA GLN A 369 -21.95 22.15 2.56
C GLN A 369 -21.42 21.71 3.94
N ASN A 370 -22.12 20.84 4.67
CA ASN A 370 -21.74 20.46 6.04
C ASN A 370 -21.05 19.08 6.16
N HIS A 371 -20.82 18.35 5.06
CA HIS A 371 -20.24 17.00 5.11
C HIS A 371 -19.28 16.74 3.95
N PHE A 372 -18.43 15.71 4.08
CA PHE A 372 -17.43 15.38 3.06
C PHE A 372 -17.54 14.00 2.42
N GLU A 373 -18.38 13.12 2.97
CA GLU A 373 -18.69 11.80 2.39
C GLU A 373 -19.96 11.81 1.51
N VAL A 374 -20.34 12.96 0.96
CA VAL A 374 -21.53 13.06 0.10
C VAL A 374 -21.30 12.30 -1.23
N VAL A 375 -20.04 12.16 -1.63
CA VAL A 375 -19.62 11.38 -2.80
C VAL A 375 -19.02 10.07 -2.29
N ARG A 376 -19.27 8.95 -2.97
CA ARG A 376 -18.71 7.61 -2.69
C ARG A 376 -17.19 7.57 -2.93
N GLU A 377 -16.46 8.60 -2.57
CA GLU A 377 -15.05 8.84 -2.88
C GLU A 377 -14.30 9.27 -1.62
N LEU A 378 -12.99 9.07 -1.60
CA LEU A 378 -12.10 9.55 -0.53
C LEU A 378 -11.80 11.05 -0.72
N ASP A 379 -12.83 11.90 -0.58
CA ASP A 379 -12.68 13.34 -0.74
C ASP A 379 -12.38 14.05 0.58
N ARG A 380 -11.78 15.24 0.46
CA ARG A 380 -11.41 16.16 1.53
C ARG A 380 -12.64 16.72 2.26
N PRO A 381 -12.49 17.17 3.52
CA PRO A 381 -13.54 17.92 4.21
C PRO A 381 -13.97 19.17 3.42
N THR A 382 -15.26 19.55 3.48
CA THR A 382 -15.66 20.89 3.01
C THR A 382 -15.00 21.95 3.89
N SER A 383 -14.80 23.16 3.37
CA SER A 383 -14.26 24.26 4.18
C SER A 383 -15.13 24.50 5.42
N LYS A 384 -16.44 24.58 5.23
CA LYS A 384 -17.38 24.77 6.33
C LYS A 384 -17.26 23.69 7.40
N TYR A 385 -17.25 22.41 7.02
CA TYR A 385 -17.10 21.30 7.97
C TYR A 385 -15.74 21.33 8.69
N LEU A 386 -14.66 21.62 7.95
CA LEU A 386 -13.33 21.74 8.52
C LEU A 386 -13.29 22.79 9.64
N PHE A 387 -13.77 24.01 9.37
CA PHE A 387 -13.63 25.14 10.28
C PHE A 387 -14.73 25.23 11.34
N GLU A 388 -15.98 24.94 11.00
CA GLU A 388 -17.12 25.08 11.92
C GLU A 388 -17.32 23.84 12.81
N GLU A 389 -16.78 22.67 12.46
CA GLU A 389 -16.94 21.44 13.25
C GLU A 389 -15.60 20.80 13.61
N LEU A 390 -14.82 20.39 12.62
CA LEU A 390 -13.69 19.48 12.82
C LEU A 390 -12.55 20.11 13.64
N LEU A 391 -12.19 21.37 13.38
CA LEU A 391 -11.17 22.09 14.15
C LEU A 391 -11.62 22.40 15.59
N LEU A 392 -12.93 22.46 15.85
CA LEU A 392 -13.47 22.74 17.17
C LEU A 392 -13.57 21.50 18.07
N LEU A 393 -13.45 20.29 17.51
CA LEU A 393 -13.50 19.05 18.28
C LEU A 393 -12.40 18.98 19.35
N THR A 394 -12.73 18.49 20.53
CA THR A 394 -11.77 18.15 21.59
C THR A 394 -11.67 16.63 21.72
N PRO A 395 -10.50 16.08 22.11
CA PRO A 395 -10.39 14.64 22.33
C PRO A 395 -11.28 14.20 23.50
N VAL A 396 -11.77 12.96 23.46
CA VAL A 396 -12.52 12.40 24.59
C VAL A 396 -11.59 12.20 25.78
N ALA A 397 -12.00 12.72 26.93
CA ALA A 397 -11.38 12.40 28.21
C ALA A 397 -11.55 10.89 28.47
N LEU A 398 -10.45 10.13 28.41
CA LEU A 398 -10.47 8.72 28.77
C LEU A 398 -10.69 8.62 30.28
N LYS A 399 -11.66 7.78 30.69
CA LYS A 399 -12.03 7.60 32.09
C LYS A 399 -10.90 7.04 32.96
N ASP A 400 -9.85 6.48 32.36
CA ASP A 400 -8.87 5.63 33.05
C ASP A 400 -7.48 6.25 33.29
N GLY A 401 -7.27 7.56 33.07
CA GLY A 401 -6.06 8.22 33.60
C GLY A 401 -5.50 9.38 32.76
N ARG A 402 -4.96 10.38 33.47
CA ARG A 402 -4.48 11.66 32.93
C ARG A 402 -3.36 11.55 31.87
N THR A 403 -2.57 10.48 31.85
CA THR A 403 -1.40 10.35 30.95
C THR A 403 -1.76 10.02 29.50
N GLN A 404 -2.82 9.25 29.26
CA GLN A 404 -3.30 8.99 27.89
C GLN A 404 -4.05 10.19 27.29
N GLU A 405 -4.68 10.98 28.15
CA GLU A 405 -5.42 12.19 27.76
C GLU A 405 -4.49 13.25 27.13
N GLU A 406 -3.33 13.52 27.74
CA GLU A 406 -2.33 14.44 27.17
C GLU A 406 -1.83 13.97 25.79
N GLY A 407 -1.59 12.65 25.63
CA GLY A 407 -1.15 12.06 24.37
C GLY A 407 -2.15 12.25 23.24
N ASN A 408 -3.45 12.06 23.52
CA ASN A 408 -4.51 12.23 22.54
C ASN A 408 -4.72 13.70 22.14
N VAL A 409 -4.58 14.65 23.08
CA VAL A 409 -4.60 16.09 22.79
C VAL A 409 -3.48 16.46 21.81
N ILE A 410 -2.24 16.07 22.10
CA ILE A 410 -1.08 16.35 21.23
C ILE A 410 -1.30 15.72 19.85
N ARG A 411 -1.76 14.47 19.82
CA ARG A 411 -2.04 13.72 18.58
C ARG A 411 -3.08 14.44 17.72
N MET A 412 -4.19 14.86 18.31
CA MET A 412 -5.25 15.59 17.61
C MET A 412 -4.75 16.94 17.08
N ILE A 413 -3.98 17.69 17.87
CA ILE A 413 -3.41 18.98 17.44
C ILE A 413 -2.53 18.79 16.19
N ILE A 414 -1.64 17.79 16.21
CA ILE A 414 -0.76 17.50 15.07
C ILE A 414 -1.57 17.11 13.82
N MET A 415 -2.59 16.26 13.97
CA MET A 415 -3.49 15.91 12.86
C MET A 415 -4.18 17.14 12.27
N LYS A 416 -4.70 18.05 13.11
CA LYS A 416 -5.32 19.30 12.67
C LYS A 416 -4.34 20.19 11.90
N ILE A 417 -3.09 20.29 12.38
CA ILE A 417 -2.05 21.07 11.69
C ILE A 417 -1.71 20.48 10.32
N GLU A 418 -1.54 19.16 10.22
CA GLU A 418 -1.28 18.51 8.93
C GLU A 418 -2.48 18.65 7.98
N LEU A 419 -3.71 18.59 8.49
CA LEU A 419 -4.91 18.83 7.70
C LEU A 419 -4.97 20.26 7.15
N MET A 420 -4.62 21.24 8.00
CA MET A 420 -4.51 22.65 7.61
C MET A 420 -3.39 22.88 6.58
N LYS A 421 -2.24 22.22 6.72
CA LYS A 421 -1.16 22.23 5.73
C LYS A 421 -1.63 21.72 4.37
N ASN A 422 -2.35 20.60 4.35
CA ASN A 422 -2.93 20.08 3.11
C ASN A 422 -3.92 21.08 2.51
N ALA A 423 -4.76 21.72 3.34
CA ALA A 423 -5.72 22.72 2.88
C ALA A 423 -5.10 24.02 2.37
N GLN A 424 -3.94 24.41 2.90
CA GLN A 424 -3.21 25.58 2.44
C GLN A 424 -2.48 25.33 1.12
N ARG A 425 -1.87 24.15 0.97
CA ARG A 425 -1.11 23.77 -0.23
C ARG A 425 -1.99 23.57 -1.45
N HIS A 426 -3.20 23.07 -1.24
CA HIS A 426 -4.10 22.69 -2.32
C HIS A 426 -5.35 23.56 -2.33
N PRO A 427 -5.72 24.15 -3.48
CA PRO A 427 -6.85 25.08 -3.54
C PRO A 427 -8.14 24.35 -3.15
N TYR A 428 -8.70 24.72 -2.00
CA TYR A 428 -10.08 24.43 -1.70
C TYR A 428 -10.92 25.21 -2.71
N LYS A 429 -11.70 24.54 -3.59
CA LYS A 429 -12.69 25.22 -4.45
C LYS A 429 -13.51 26.15 -3.56
N ALA A 430 -13.22 27.44 -3.68
CA ALA A 430 -13.59 28.46 -2.73
C ALA A 430 -14.83 29.16 -3.24
N GLU A 431 -15.98 28.84 -2.66
CA GLU A 431 -17.01 29.88 -2.48
C GLU A 431 -16.87 30.58 -1.12
N SER A 432 -15.90 30.21 -0.27
CA SER A 432 -15.82 30.85 1.06
C SER A 432 -14.45 30.89 1.73
N LEU A 433 -13.31 30.65 1.06
CA LEU A 433 -12.01 30.66 1.79
C LEU A 433 -11.70 32.04 2.40
N GLN A 434 -12.19 33.13 1.81
CA GLN A 434 -12.14 34.48 2.38
C GLN A 434 -13.19 34.69 3.49
N ASP A 435 -14.45 34.30 3.29
CA ASP A 435 -15.51 34.38 4.31
C ASP A 435 -15.21 33.52 5.56
N VAL A 436 -14.54 32.39 5.35
CA VAL A 436 -14.05 31.48 6.38
C VAL A 436 -12.82 32.08 7.06
N LYS A 437 -11.86 32.66 6.31
CA LYS A 437 -10.74 33.40 6.91
C LYS A 437 -11.21 34.58 7.77
N SER A 438 -12.28 35.27 7.39
CA SER A 438 -12.87 36.34 8.21
C SER A 438 -13.56 35.81 9.46
N LYS A 439 -14.19 34.63 9.42
CA LYS A 439 -14.76 33.97 10.62
C LYS A 439 -13.71 33.35 11.54
N VAL A 440 -12.61 32.82 10.97
CA VAL A 440 -11.44 32.30 11.69
C VAL A 440 -10.58 33.44 12.28
N LYS A 441 -10.78 34.69 11.85
CA LYS A 441 -10.16 35.84 12.52
C LYS A 441 -10.66 36.02 13.97
N ASP A 442 -11.85 35.50 14.30
CA ASP A 442 -12.36 35.39 15.67
C ASP A 442 -11.78 34.17 16.43
N ASP A 443 -11.08 33.25 15.75
CA ASP A 443 -10.33 32.13 16.34
C ASP A 443 -9.01 32.57 17.00
N ILE A 444 -8.69 33.86 17.10
CA ILE A 444 -7.63 34.32 18.02
C ILE A 444 -7.92 33.79 19.43
N LEU A 445 -9.18 33.77 19.85
CA LEU A 445 -9.62 33.18 21.11
C LEU A 445 -9.53 31.64 21.14
N TRP A 446 -9.69 30.96 20.00
CA TRP A 446 -9.51 29.51 19.90
C TRP A 446 -8.02 29.13 19.95
N TRP A 447 -7.16 29.88 19.26
CA TRP A 447 -5.70 29.75 19.33
C TRP A 447 -5.17 30.13 20.72
N GLU A 448 -5.73 31.14 21.36
CA GLU A 448 -5.45 31.47 22.75
C GLU A 448 -5.96 30.37 23.69
N ARG A 449 -7.13 29.78 23.47
CA ARG A 449 -7.58 28.60 24.21
C ARG A 449 -6.63 27.44 24.01
N LEU A 450 -6.20 27.14 22.78
CA LEU A 450 -5.23 26.08 22.49
C LEU A 450 -3.88 26.35 23.18
N ARG A 451 -3.39 27.59 23.10
CA ARG A 451 -2.19 28.07 23.78
C ARG A 451 -2.35 27.98 25.30
N ASN A 452 -3.52 28.29 25.84
CA ASN A 452 -3.82 28.25 27.26
C ASN A 452 -3.99 26.81 27.77
N THR A 453 -4.68 25.93 27.04
CA THR A 453 -4.76 24.49 27.33
C THR A 453 -3.37 23.85 27.30
N TRP A 454 -2.53 24.26 26.35
CA TRP A 454 -1.13 23.85 26.29
C TRP A 454 -0.31 24.35 27.49
N ASN A 455 -0.43 25.64 27.83
CA ASN A 455 0.25 26.25 28.98
C ASN A 455 -0.20 25.65 30.32
N VAL A 456 -1.47 25.29 30.46
CA VAL A 456 -2.02 24.61 31.65
C VAL A 456 -1.45 23.19 31.80
N SER A 457 -1.30 22.43 30.71
CA SER A 457 -0.61 21.12 30.73
C SER A 457 0.87 21.24 31.11
N LEU A 458 1.55 22.30 30.67
CA LEU A 458 2.92 22.64 31.03
C LEU A 458 3.10 23.00 32.52
N GLN A 459 2.16 23.77 33.10
CA GLN A 459 2.22 24.18 34.51
C GLN A 459 1.99 23.02 35.49
N HIS A 460 1.21 22.01 35.11
CA HIS A 460 0.98 20.83 35.96
C HIS A 460 2.14 19.83 36.03
N HIS A 461 3.22 20.01 35.24
CA HIS A 461 4.27 18.99 35.06
C HIS A 461 5.71 19.51 35.24
N GLN A 462 5.95 20.43 36.18
CA GLN A 462 7.29 20.97 36.51
C GLN A 462 8.33 19.94 37.06
N GLY A 463 8.13 18.62 36.89
CA GLY A 463 8.94 17.59 37.54
C GLY A 463 9.78 16.65 36.67
N SER A 464 9.82 16.74 35.32
CA SER A 464 10.51 15.71 34.53
C SER A 464 11.21 16.21 33.25
N LYS A 465 12.29 15.52 32.85
CA LYS A 465 13.16 15.75 31.67
C LYS A 465 12.42 15.78 30.31
N SER A 466 11.10 15.59 30.31
CA SER A 466 10.21 15.78 29.16
C SER A 466 9.95 17.24 28.76
N ILE A 467 10.41 18.22 29.55
CA ILE A 467 10.18 19.66 29.33
C ILE A 467 10.85 20.18 28.05
N GLU A 468 12.04 19.69 27.70
CA GLU A 468 12.83 20.22 26.57
C GLU A 468 12.22 19.86 25.19
N LYS A 469 11.66 18.65 25.05
CA LYS A 469 10.91 18.25 23.84
C LYS A 469 9.56 19.00 23.72
N ARG A 470 8.89 19.29 24.84
CA ARG A 470 7.60 20.01 24.87
C ARG A 470 7.76 21.50 24.57
N ASN A 471 8.83 22.13 25.07
CA ASN A 471 9.16 23.53 24.76
C ASN A 471 9.51 23.72 23.28
N ARG A 472 10.29 22.81 22.68
CA ARG A 472 10.55 22.85 21.23
C ARG A 472 9.29 22.71 20.39
N LEU A 473 8.32 21.89 20.79
CA LEU A 473 7.05 21.76 20.07
C LEU A 473 6.18 23.02 20.21
N GLY A 474 6.15 23.63 21.40
CA GLY A 474 5.46 24.91 21.65
C GLY A 474 6.08 26.08 20.87
N GLU A 475 7.40 26.14 20.78
CA GLU A 475 8.12 27.12 19.94
C GLU A 475 7.84 26.89 18.45
N VAL A 476 7.87 25.63 17.98
CA VAL A 476 7.51 25.29 16.61
C VAL A 476 6.06 25.68 16.30
N LEU A 477 5.11 25.43 17.20
CA LEU A 477 3.70 25.83 17.04
C LEU A 477 3.55 27.35 17.02
N THR A 478 4.26 28.08 17.88
CA THR A 478 4.22 29.55 17.94
C THR A 478 4.85 30.18 16.70
N LEU A 479 5.98 29.65 16.23
CA LEU A 479 6.59 30.04 14.96
C LEU A 479 5.68 29.69 13.77
N TYR A 480 4.98 28.57 13.83
CA TYR A 480 4.04 28.16 12.78
C TYR A 480 2.83 29.08 12.69
N VAL A 481 2.26 29.46 13.84
CA VAL A 481 1.17 30.43 13.92
C VAL A 481 1.61 31.80 13.37
N ASN A 482 2.81 32.26 13.74
CA ASN A 482 3.32 33.55 13.30
C ASN A 482 3.74 33.58 11.82
N GLN A 483 4.15 32.44 11.24
CA GLN A 483 4.62 32.38 9.86
C GLN A 483 3.53 32.09 8.83
N TYR A 484 2.40 31.48 9.24
CA TYR A 484 1.39 30.96 8.30
C TYR A 484 -0.04 31.46 8.53
N LEU A 485 -0.34 32.14 9.65
CA LEU A 485 -1.69 32.65 9.98
C LEU A 485 -1.75 34.17 10.18
N MET A 486 -0.63 34.83 10.47
CA MET A 486 -0.45 36.27 10.20
C MET A 486 0.14 36.46 8.81
#